data_AF-A0A2D4TBM4-F1
#
_entry.id   AF-A0A2D4TBM4-F1
#
_cell.length_a   1.000
_cell.length_b   1.000
_cell.length_c   1.000
_cell.angle_alpha   90.00
_cell.angle_beta   90.00
_cell.angle_gamma   90.00
#
_symmetry.space_group_name_H-M   'P 1'
#
loop_
_entity.id
_entity.type
_entity.pdbx_description
1 polymer ?
#
loop_
_entity_poly.entity_id
_entity_poly.type
_entity_poly.pdbx_seq_one_letter_code
_entity_poly.pdbx_strand_id
1 'polypeptide(L)'
;MMRCIDDPAFISAFYERLFNASDEIKAKFRFTDFEKQNAMLRRSLLLCAEATAGRTEALREVNERATTHDRDHLDIEPHLYAVWIDTLIATASDFDLRWNADVEAAWRKILGHVVQQMIRRY
;
A
#
# COMPACT_ATOMS: atom_id res chain seq x y z
N MET A 1 3.56 -3.58 11.48
CA MET A 1 3.44 -2.46 10.53
C MET A 1 4.16 -1.21 11.00
N MET A 2 3.75 -0.54 12.09
CA MET A 2 4.32 0.78 12.46
C MET A 2 5.84 0.82 12.68
N ARG A 3 6.48 -0.27 13.14
CA ARG A 3 7.93 -0.31 13.38
C ARG A 3 8.79 0.12 12.19
N CYS A 4 8.39 -0.22 10.96
CA CYS A 4 9.15 0.07 9.76
C CYS A 4 8.87 1.48 9.23
N ILE A 5 7.64 1.97 9.46
CA ILE A 5 7.13 3.21 8.86
C ILE A 5 7.82 4.43 9.49
N ASP A 6 8.22 4.34 10.75
CA ASP A 6 8.87 5.43 11.47
C ASP A 6 10.32 5.68 11.00
N ASP A 7 10.92 4.73 10.27
CA ASP A 7 12.22 4.94 9.64
C ASP A 7 12.09 5.93 8.46
N PRO A 8 12.89 7.01 8.42
CA PRO A 8 12.81 8.00 7.36
C PRO A 8 13.17 7.44 5.98
N ALA A 9 13.97 6.37 5.89
CA ALA A 9 14.40 5.77 4.62
C ALA A 9 13.41 4.72 4.07
N PHE A 10 12.42 4.28 4.87
CA PHE A 10 11.49 3.23 4.47
C PHE A 10 10.69 3.60 3.20
N ILE A 11 10.16 4.82 3.15
CA ILE A 11 9.31 5.26 2.04
C ILE A 11 10.09 5.43 0.74
N SER A 12 11.30 5.99 0.83
CA SER A 12 12.18 6.11 -0.33
C SER A 12 12.56 4.73 -0.87
N ALA A 13 12.93 3.80 0.01
CA ALA A 13 13.27 2.42 -0.39
C ALA A 13 12.07 1.70 -1.03
N PHE A 14 10.87 1.93 -0.50
CA PHE A 14 9.63 1.38 -1.07
C PHE A 14 9.41 1.88 -2.51
N TYR A 15 9.44 3.19 -2.75
CA TYR A 15 9.19 3.74 -4.09
C TYR A 15 10.28 3.36 -5.09
N GLU A 16 11.54 3.35 -4.67
CA GLU A 16 12.64 2.88 -5.51
C GLU A 16 12.39 1.43 -5.96
N ARG A 17 12.07 0.53 -5.01
CA ARG A 17 11.77 -0.87 -5.33
C ARG A 17 10.52 -1.00 -6.18
N LEU A 18 9.47 -0.23 -5.92
CA LEU A 18 8.21 -0.27 -6.65
C LEU A 18 8.38 0.12 -8.12
N PHE A 19 9.12 1.19 -8.38
CA PHE A 19 9.37 1.67 -9.74
C PHE A 19 10.35 0.79 -10.51
N ASN A 20 11.21 0.04 -9.82
CA ASN A 20 12.04 -1.00 -10.44
C ASN A 20 11.26 -2.29 -10.70
N ALA A 21 10.16 -2.54 -9.97
CA ALA A 21 9.35 -3.75 -10.12
C ALA A 21 8.34 -3.68 -11.28
N SER A 22 7.92 -2.49 -11.71
CA SER A 22 6.98 -2.32 -12.81
C SER A 22 7.05 -0.95 -13.47
N ASP A 23 7.36 -0.93 -14.77
CA ASP A 23 7.30 0.28 -15.59
C ASP A 23 5.86 0.82 -15.73
N GLU A 24 4.86 -0.05 -15.68
CA GLU A 24 3.45 0.33 -15.70
C GLU A 24 3.08 1.15 -14.46
N ILE A 25 3.49 0.68 -13.27
CA ILE A 25 3.32 1.45 -12.03
C ILE A 25 4.08 2.76 -12.12
N LYS A 26 5.35 2.72 -12.54
CA LYS A 26 6.16 3.94 -12.69
C LYS A 26 5.47 4.98 -13.58
N ALA A 27 4.84 4.55 -14.68
CA ALA A 27 4.09 5.43 -15.57
C ALA A 27 2.86 6.08 -14.90
N LYS A 28 2.13 5.35 -14.04
CA LYS A 28 0.99 5.89 -13.27
C LYS A 28 1.42 7.00 -12.29
N PHE A 29 2.69 7.06 -11.89
CA PHE A 29 3.23 8.06 -10.96
C PHE A 29 3.96 9.25 -11.64
N ARG A 30 3.97 9.34 -12.97
CA ARG A 30 4.77 10.34 -13.73
C ARG A 30 4.48 11.81 -13.38
N PHE A 31 3.28 12.12 -12.89
CA PHE A 31 2.84 13.47 -12.54
C PHE A 31 2.44 13.58 -11.06
N THR A 32 3.02 12.75 -10.21
CA THR A 32 2.72 12.69 -8.79
C THR A 32 3.56 13.67 -7.99
N ASP A 33 2.91 14.43 -7.12
CA ASP A 33 3.55 15.22 -6.07
C ASP A 33 4.03 14.26 -4.96
N PHE A 34 5.33 13.97 -4.92
CA PHE A 34 5.88 12.98 -3.99
C PHE A 34 5.89 13.44 -2.53
N GLU A 35 5.86 14.74 -2.25
CA GLU A 35 5.73 15.21 -0.87
C GLU A 35 4.37 14.80 -0.30
N LYS A 36 3.30 15.06 -1.05
CA LYS A 36 1.94 14.62 -0.68
C LYS A 36 1.82 13.10 -0.72
N GLN A 37 2.39 12.46 -1.74
CA GLN A 37 2.27 11.02 -1.94
C GLN A 37 2.96 10.22 -0.81
N ASN A 38 4.08 10.71 -0.27
CA ASN A 38 4.75 10.08 0.87
C ASN A 38 3.85 10.10 2.12
N ALA A 39 3.14 11.20 2.36
CA ALA A 39 2.15 11.27 3.44
C ALA A 39 0.96 10.32 3.19
N MET A 40 0.51 10.20 1.94
CA MET A 40 -0.56 9.26 1.56
C MET A 40 -0.17 7.80 1.73
N LEU A 41 1.07 7.43 1.45
CA LEU A 41 1.56 6.07 1.71
C LEU A 41 1.57 5.76 3.22
N ARG A 42 2.00 6.70 4.07
CA ARG A 42 1.92 6.52 5.54
C ARG A 42 0.46 6.33 5.98
N ARG A 43 -0.45 7.16 5.45
CA ARG A 43 -1.89 7.06 5.76
C ARG A 43 -2.45 5.73 5.28
N SER A 44 -2.09 5.24 4.09
CA SER A 44 -2.64 3.99 3.55
C SER A 44 -2.29 2.78 4.42
N LEU A 45 -1.07 2.73 4.98
CA LEU A 45 -0.66 1.64 5.88
C LEU A 45 -1.43 1.67 7.21
N LEU A 46 -1.62 2.85 7.79
CA LEU A 46 -2.48 3.02 8.96
C LEU A 46 -3.92 2.63 8.63
N LEU A 47 -4.44 3.13 7.52
CA LEU A 47 -5.79 2.86 7.04
C LEU A 47 -6.03 1.35 6.89
N CYS A 48 -5.06 0.60 6.34
CA CYS A 48 -5.18 -0.85 6.21
C CYS A 48 -5.33 -1.55 7.56
N ALA A 49 -4.53 -1.15 8.55
CA ALA A 49 -4.61 -1.69 9.91
C ALA A 49 -5.94 -1.33 10.60
N GLU A 50 -6.38 -0.07 10.47
CA GLU A 50 -7.63 0.43 11.06
C GLU A 50 -8.88 -0.22 10.45
N ALA A 51 -8.91 -0.36 9.12
CA ALA A 51 -10.01 -1.01 8.39
C ALA A 51 -10.10 -2.49 8.74
N THR A 52 -8.96 -3.20 8.82
CA THR A 52 -8.93 -4.61 9.24
C THR A 52 -9.36 -4.79 10.69
N ALA A 53 -9.16 -3.78 11.55
CA ALA A 53 -9.68 -3.74 12.91
C ALA A 53 -11.17 -3.36 12.99
N GLY A 54 -11.85 -3.13 11.86
CA GLY A 54 -13.28 -2.85 11.79
C GLY A 54 -13.65 -1.41 12.13
N ARG A 55 -12.72 -0.45 12.08
CA ARG A 55 -13.05 0.96 12.32
C ARG A 55 -13.91 1.52 11.18
N THR A 56 -15.11 1.97 11.50
CA THR A 56 -16.09 2.48 10.52
C THR A 56 -15.53 3.58 9.61
N GLU A 57 -14.85 4.58 10.18
CA GLU A 57 -14.26 5.67 9.39
C GLU A 57 -13.16 5.18 8.44
N ALA A 58 -12.36 4.20 8.87
CA ALA A 58 -11.34 3.62 8.01
C ALA A 58 -11.97 2.82 6.86
N LEU A 59 -13.03 2.06 7.13
CA LEU A 59 -13.78 1.35 6.08
C LEU A 59 -14.40 2.34 5.07
N ARG A 60 -14.93 3.46 5.55
CA ARG A 60 -15.46 4.53 4.68
C ARG A 60 -14.36 5.12 3.79
N GLU A 61 -13.22 5.48 4.37
CA GLU A 61 -12.09 6.03 3.60
C GLU A 61 -11.54 5.00 2.59
N VAL A 62 -11.47 3.70 2.93
CA VAL A 62 -11.10 2.66 1.95
C VAL A 62 -12.05 2.65 0.75
N ASN A 63 -13.37 2.77 0.96
CA ASN A 63 -14.34 2.83 -0.15
C ASN A 63 -14.17 4.09 -1.03
N GLU A 64 -13.86 5.22 -0.42
CA GLU A 64 -13.53 6.45 -1.15
C GLU A 64 -12.27 6.26 -2.00
N ARG A 65 -11.23 5.63 -1.44
CA ARG A 65 -10.00 5.29 -2.17
C ARG A 65 -10.26 4.30 -3.30
N ALA A 66 -11.07 3.27 -3.07
CA ALA A 66 -11.45 2.30 -4.07
C ALA A 66 -12.09 2.96 -5.30
N THR A 67 -12.95 3.96 -5.07
CA THR A 67 -13.55 4.75 -6.16
C THR A 67 -12.49 5.55 -6.92
N THR A 68 -11.57 6.24 -6.23
CA THR A 68 -10.51 6.98 -6.94
C THR A 68 -9.54 6.10 -7.74
N HIS A 69 -9.44 4.81 -7.41
CA HIS A 69 -8.53 3.86 -8.05
C HIS A 69 -9.20 2.99 -9.12
N ASP A 70 -10.50 3.13 -9.33
CA ASP A 70 -11.23 2.35 -10.34
C ASP A 70 -10.85 2.73 -11.78
N ARG A 71 -11.40 1.99 -12.75
CA ARG A 71 -11.17 2.18 -14.19
C ARG A 71 -11.56 3.55 -14.73
N ASP A 72 -12.50 4.24 -14.07
CA ASP A 72 -13.06 5.51 -14.53
C ASP A 72 -12.26 6.71 -13.97
N HIS A 73 -11.32 6.47 -13.05
CA HIS A 73 -10.50 7.49 -12.41
C HIS A 73 -8.99 7.30 -12.67
N LEU A 74 -8.24 6.75 -11.69
CA LEU A 74 -6.80 6.52 -11.85
C LEU A 74 -6.48 5.26 -12.67
N ASP A 75 -7.48 4.40 -12.88
CA ASP A 75 -7.37 3.19 -13.70
C ASP A 75 -6.25 2.29 -13.17
N ILE A 76 -6.30 1.94 -11.89
CA ILE A 76 -5.29 1.09 -11.26
C ILE A 76 -5.71 -0.37 -11.43
N GLU A 77 -5.17 -1.01 -12.48
CA GLU A 77 -5.52 -2.38 -12.83
C GLU A 77 -5.28 -3.36 -11.65
N PRO A 78 -6.16 -4.36 -11.43
CA PRO A 78 -6.09 -5.26 -10.29
C PRO A 78 -4.75 -5.98 -10.08
N HIS A 79 -4.00 -6.30 -11.15
CA HIS A 79 -2.70 -6.97 -11.04
C HIS A 79 -1.63 -6.09 -10.41
N LEU A 80 -1.74 -4.76 -10.52
CA LEU A 80 -0.78 -3.82 -9.96
C LEU A 80 -0.75 -3.86 -8.42
N TYR A 81 -1.86 -4.22 -7.78
CA TYR A 81 -1.90 -4.37 -6.34
C TYR A 81 -1.04 -5.53 -5.82
N ALA A 82 -0.86 -6.61 -6.61
CA ALA A 82 0.02 -7.71 -6.23
C ALA A 82 1.48 -7.23 -6.15
N VAL A 83 1.92 -6.48 -7.17
CA VAL A 83 3.26 -5.86 -7.21
C VAL A 83 3.44 -4.89 -6.03
N TRP A 84 2.43 -4.09 -5.73
CA TRP A 84 2.45 -3.18 -4.58
C TRP A 84 2.58 -3.90 -3.24
N ILE A 85 1.79 -4.97 -3.01
CA ILE A 85 1.85 -5.78 -1.77
C ILE A 85 3.23 -6.42 -1.62
N ASP A 86 3.72 -7.11 -2.66
CA ASP A 86 4.98 -7.84 -2.59
C ASP A 86 6.17 -6.89 -2.39
N THR A 87 6.16 -5.74 -3.07
CA THR A 87 7.16 -4.69 -2.88
C THR A 87 7.15 -4.15 -1.45
N LEU A 88 5.97 -3.88 -0.90
CA LEU A 88 5.81 -3.33 0.43
C LEU A 88 6.28 -4.31 1.51
N ILE A 89 5.96 -5.59 1.36
CA ILE A 89 6.37 -6.66 2.28
C ILE A 89 7.88 -6.86 2.23
N ALA A 90 8.46 -6.95 1.04
CA ALA A 90 9.91 -7.04 0.88
C ALA A 90 10.58 -5.81 1.51
N THR A 91 9.99 -4.62 1.39
CA THR A 91 10.56 -3.42 2.00
C THR A 91 10.43 -3.48 3.52
N ALA A 92 9.30 -3.94 4.04
CA ALA A 92 9.11 -4.08 5.49
C ALA A 92 10.07 -5.10 6.11
N SER A 93 10.44 -6.17 5.41
CA SER A 93 11.39 -7.17 5.92
C SER A 93 12.79 -6.60 6.15
N ASP A 94 13.21 -5.64 5.33
CA ASP A 94 14.54 -5.02 5.44
C ASP A 94 14.61 -4.03 6.62
N PHE A 95 13.47 -3.50 7.04
CA PHE A 95 13.37 -2.45 8.08
C PHE A 95 12.85 -2.96 9.43
N ASP A 96 12.40 -4.22 9.52
CA ASP A 96 11.93 -4.82 10.77
C ASP A 96 12.95 -5.81 11.33
N LEU A 97 13.74 -5.41 12.32
CA LEU A 97 14.69 -6.31 12.99
C LEU A 97 14.03 -7.52 13.66
N ARG A 98 12.69 -7.53 13.77
CA ARG A 98 11.90 -8.65 14.31
C ARG A 98 11.09 -9.36 13.21
N TRP A 99 11.48 -9.20 11.94
CA TRP A 99 10.82 -9.87 10.84
C TRP A 99 10.89 -11.38 10.99
N ASN A 100 9.76 -12.04 10.76
CA ASN A 100 9.63 -13.49 10.73
C ASN A 100 8.38 -13.88 9.91
N ALA A 101 8.16 -15.19 9.73
CA ALA A 101 7.06 -15.71 8.94
C ALA A 101 5.67 -15.28 9.47
N ASP A 102 5.49 -15.19 10.79
CA ASP A 102 4.21 -14.77 11.39
C ASP A 102 3.94 -13.28 11.11
N VAL A 103 4.98 -12.44 11.17
CA VAL A 103 4.89 -11.03 10.83
C VAL A 103 4.53 -10.87 9.35
N GLU A 104 5.21 -11.57 8.44
CA GLU A 104 4.88 -11.54 7.01
C GLU A 104 3.43 -11.96 6.76
N ALA A 105 2.99 -13.07 7.35
CA ALA A 105 1.62 -13.57 7.21
C ALA A 105 0.58 -12.54 7.69
N ALA A 106 0.86 -11.85 8.80
CA ALA A 106 0.01 -10.77 9.29
C ALA A 106 -0.05 -9.59 8.31
N TRP A 107 1.08 -9.18 7.73
CA TRP A 107 1.11 -8.14 6.70
C TRP A 107 0.29 -8.54 5.47
N ARG A 108 0.51 -9.74 4.91
CA ARG A 108 -0.26 -10.26 3.76
C ARG A 108 -1.76 -10.28 4.03
N LYS A 109 -2.16 -10.74 5.23
CA LYS A 109 -3.57 -10.79 5.63
C LYS A 109 -4.21 -9.40 5.67
N ILE A 110 -3.56 -8.44 6.33
CA ILE A 110 -4.09 -7.08 6.50
C ILE A 110 -4.16 -6.35 5.15
N LEU A 111 -3.06 -6.34 4.39
CA LEU A 111 -3.01 -5.66 3.09
C LEU A 111 -3.96 -6.31 2.09
N GLY A 112 -3.96 -7.65 2.04
CA GLY A 112 -4.82 -8.41 1.14
C GLY A 112 -6.31 -8.16 1.41
N HIS A 113 -6.72 -8.05 2.67
CA HIS A 113 -8.11 -7.73 3.02
C HIS A 113 -8.57 -6.39 2.40
N VAL A 114 -7.74 -5.36 2.52
CA VAL A 114 -8.06 -4.00 2.02
C VAL A 114 -7.98 -3.95 0.50
N VAL A 115 -6.95 -4.55 -0.10
CA VAL A 115 -6.82 -4.63 -1.57
C VAL A 115 -7.99 -5.36 -2.21
N GLN A 116 -8.51 -6.42 -1.58
CA GLN A 116 -9.71 -7.09 -2.07
C GLN A 116 -10.94 -6.17 -2.07
N GLN A 117 -11.06 -5.22 -1.14
CA GLN A 117 -12.11 -4.21 -1.17
C GLN A 117 -11.90 -3.21 -2.31
N MET A 118 -10.65 -2.80 -2.56
CA MET A 118 -10.30 -1.93 -3.68
C MET A 118 -10.66 -2.57 -5.03
N ILE A 119 -10.24 -3.82 -5.25
CA ILE A 119 -10.47 -4.56 -6.52
C ILE A 119 -11.96 -4.77 -6.79
N ARG A 120 -12.79 -5.00 -5.76
CA ARG A 120 -14.24 -5.16 -5.94
C ARG A 120 -14.93 -3.93 -6.53
N ARG A 121 -14.29 -2.76 -6.46
CA ARG A 121 -14.83 -1.50 -6.99
C ARG A 121 -14.31 -1.18 -8.40
N TYR A 122 -13.35 -1.94 -8.91
CA TYR A 122 -12.65 -1.65 -10.17
C TYR A 122 -13.50 -1.77 -11.43
#